data_AF-A0A2Z2N9R9-F1
#
_entry.id   AF-A0A2Z2N9R9-F1
#
_cell.length_a   1.000
_cell.length_b   1.000
_cell.length_c   1.000
_cell.angle_alpha   90.00
_cell.angle_beta   90.00
_cell.angle_gamma   90.00
#
_symmetry.space_group_name_H-M   'P 1'
#
loop_
_entity.id
_entity.type
_entity.pdbx_description
1 polymer ?
#
loop_
_entity_poly.entity_id
_entity_poly.type
_entity_poly.pdbx_seq_one_letter_code
_entity_poly.pdbx_strand_id
1 'polypeptide(L)' 'MPTIIIEGPKADVETKRELVRRITNVVREIYKVHHVSVVIHENEPENVGVDGELLADIIARRKG' A
#
# COMPACT_ATOMS: atom_id res chain seq x y z
N MET A 1 6.88 -12.82 14.18
CA MET A 1 6.41 -11.44 13.97
C MET A 1 6.47 -11.16 12.47
N PRO A 2 5.38 -11.40 11.72
CA PRO A 2 5.33 -11.10 10.29
C PRO A 2 5.42 -9.58 10.03
N THR A 3 6.04 -9.23 8.92
CA THR A 3 6.11 -7.87 8.39
C THR A 3 5.36 -7.82 7.06
N ILE A 4 4.46 -6.86 6.93
CA ILE A 4 3.73 -6.56 5.71
C ILE A 4 4.26 -5.23 5.17
N ILE A 5 4.66 -5.23 3.91
CA ILE A 5 5.08 -4.03 3.19
C ILE A 5 4.01 -3.72 2.14
N ILE A 6 3.55 -2.47 2.13
CA ILE A 6 2.55 -1.98 1.18
C ILE A 6 3.22 -0.90 0.35
N GLU A 7 3.40 -1.18 -0.94
CA GLU A 7 3.88 -0.23 -1.94
C GLU A 7 2.66 0.35 -2.66
N GLY A 8 2.49 1.67 -2.64
CA GLY A 8 1.32 2.29 -3.25
C GLY A 8 1.42 3.80 -3.39
N PRO A 9 0.38 4.45 -3.93
CA PRO A 9 0.33 5.91 -4.02
C PRO A 9 0.19 6.55 -2.63
N LYS A 10 0.46 7.85 -2.55
CA LYS A 10 0.20 8.63 -1.33
C LYS A 10 -1.26 8.56 -0.90
N ALA A 11 -1.47 8.46 0.40
CA ALA A 11 -2.77 8.48 1.04
C ALA A 11 -2.75 9.39 2.28
N ASP A 12 -3.93 9.88 2.67
CA ASP A 12 -4.07 10.63 3.92
C ASP A 12 -3.85 9.73 5.15
N VAL A 13 -3.63 10.36 6.29
CA VAL A 13 -3.29 9.65 7.54
C VAL A 13 -4.45 8.79 8.05
N GLU A 14 -5.71 9.16 7.83
CA GLU A 14 -6.86 8.37 8.28
C GLU A 14 -6.99 7.09 7.46
N THR A 15 -6.85 7.19 6.13
CA THR A 15 -6.81 6.01 5.25
C THR A 15 -5.69 5.05 5.65
N LYS A 16 -4.48 5.57 5.91
CA LYS A 16 -3.34 4.75 6.38
C LYS A 16 -3.64 4.09 7.74
N ARG A 17 -4.29 4.81 8.66
CA ARG A 17 -4.69 4.29 9.98
C ARG A 17 -5.68 3.13 9.86
N GLU A 18 -6.70 3.28 9.02
CA GLU A 18 -7.67 2.22 8.79
C GLU A 18 -7.00 0.98 8.17
N LEU A 19 -6.16 1.18 7.15
CA LEU A 19 -5.45 0.12 6.45
C LEU A 19 -4.58 -0.72 7.41
N VAL A 20 -3.74 -0.06 8.21
CA VAL A 20 -2.87 -0.74 9.20
C VAL A 20 -3.71 -1.54 10.20
N ARG A 21 -4.81 -0.96 10.71
CA ARG A 21 -5.69 -1.64 11.67
C ARG A 21 -6.31 -2.91 11.08
N ARG A 22 -6.87 -2.81 9.88
CA ARG A 22 -7.60 -3.92 9.24
C ARG A 22 -6.67 -5.05 8.83
N ILE A 23 -5.53 -4.74 8.19
CA ILE A 23 -4.54 -5.75 7.80
C ILE A 23 -3.99 -6.47 9.03
N THR A 24 -3.64 -5.72 10.08
CA THR A 24 -3.14 -6.31 11.33
C THR A 24 -4.13 -7.32 11.90
N ASN A 25 -5.43 -6.98 11.94
CA ASN A 25 -6.46 -7.88 12.46
C ASN A 25 -6.58 -9.17 11.64
N VAL A 26 -6.61 -9.05 10.31
CA VAL A 26 -6.68 -10.22 9.41
C VAL A 26 -5.46 -11.13 9.59
N VAL A 27 -4.26 -10.54 9.64
CA VAL A 27 -3.02 -11.32 9.81
C VAL A 27 -3.02 -12.02 11.16
N ARG A 28 -3.38 -11.33 12.26
CA ARG A 28 -3.49 -11.96 13.59
C ARG A 28 -4.49 -13.11 13.60
N GLU A 29 -5.65 -12.92 12.96
CA GLU A 29 -6.70 -13.93 12.91
C GLU A 29 -6.27 -15.18 12.15
N ILE A 30 -5.61 -15.03 11.00
CA ILE A 30 -5.24 -16.16 10.13
C ILE A 30 -3.95 -16.83 10.63
N TYR A 31 -2.91 -16.04 10.89
CA TYR A 31 -1.59 -16.56 11.29
C TYR A 31 -1.50 -16.93 12.77
N LYS A 32 -2.51 -16.58 13.59
CA LYS A 32 -2.54 -16.83 15.04
C LYS A 32 -1.30 -16.26 15.77
N VAL A 33 -0.87 -15.06 15.37
CA VAL A 33 0.28 -14.34 15.95
C VAL A 33 -0.15 -13.12 16.75
N HIS A 34 0.65 -12.73 17.74
CA HIS A 34 0.38 -11.52 18.55
C HIS A 34 0.93 -10.23 17.94
N HIS A 35 2.13 -10.28 17.35
CA HIS A 35 2.82 -9.10 16.84
C HIS A 35 2.88 -9.12 15.32
N VAL A 36 2.47 -8.01 14.70
CA VAL A 36 2.47 -7.79 13.25
C VAL A 36 3.02 -6.39 13.00
N SER A 37 3.93 -6.26 12.06
CA SER A 37 4.47 -4.97 11.62
C SER A 37 3.91 -4.65 10.24
N VAL A 38 3.46 -3.42 10.02
CA VAL A 38 3.00 -2.92 8.71
C VAL A 38 3.81 -1.69 8.36
N VAL A 39 4.44 -1.71 7.18
CA VAL A 39 5.22 -0.60 6.64
C VAL A 39 4.57 -0.16 5.34
N ILE A 40 4.32 1.14 5.20
CA ILE A 40 3.72 1.73 4.00
C ILE A 40 4.80 2.56 3.31
N HIS A 41 5.04 2.25 2.04
CA HIS A 41 5.90 3.01 1.14
C HIS A 41 5.02 3.73 0.12
N GLU A 42 5.03 5.06 0.20
CA GLU A 42 4.26 5.92 -0.68
C GLU A 42 5.14 6.36 -1.85
N ASN A 43 4.83 5.86 -3.05
CA ASN A 43 5.54 6.17 -4.28
C ASN A 43 4.70 7.12 -5.13
N GLU A 44 5.34 8.17 -5.64
CA GLU A 44 4.72 9.02 -6.67
C GLU A 44 4.55 8.23 -7.98
N PRO A 45 3.50 8.49 -8.78
CA PRO A 45 3.28 7.79 -10.05
C PRO A 45 4.44 7.89 -11.04
N GLU A 46 5.25 8.95 -10.97
CA GLU A 46 6.44 9.17 -11.79
C GLU A 46 7.60 8.23 -11.40
N ASN A 47 7.54 7.61 -10.22
CA ASN A 47 8.54 6.67 -9.71
C ASN A 47 8.12 5.20 -9.91
N VAL A 48 6.95 4.95 -10.50
CA VAL A 48 6.40 3.60 -10.66
C VAL A 48 6.25 3.27 -12.14
N GLY A 49 6.89 2.20 -12.58
CA GLY A 49 6.73 1.64 -13.92
C GLY A 49 5.74 0.48 -13.94
N VAL A 50 4.82 0.45 -14.91
CA VAL A 50 3.88 -0.65 -15.16
C VAL A 50 3.93 -0.99 -16.65
N ASP A 51 4.21 -2.25 -16.98
CA ASP A 51 4.33 -2.77 -18.35
C ASP A 51 5.27 -1.95 -19.26
N GLY A 52 6.31 -1.33 -18.68
CA GLY A 52 7.31 -0.53 -19.40
C GLY A 52 6.97 0.96 -19.53
N GLU A 53 5.87 1.43 -18.95
CA GLU A 53 5.46 2.84 -18.96
C GLU A 53 5.37 3.42 -17.55
N LEU A 54 5.56 4.73 -17.40
CA LEU A 54 5.34 5.38 -16.10
C LEU A 54 3.85 5.38 -15.76
N LEU A 55 3.55 5.12 -14.49
CA LEU A 55 2.18 5.11 -13.99
C LEU A 55 1.53 6.49 -14.15
N ALA A 56 2.30 7.57 -14.05
CA ALA A 56 1.85 8.93 -14.35
C ALA A 56 1.23 9.06 -15.75
N ASP A 57 1.90 8.51 -16.78
CA ASP A 57 1.45 8.56 -18.17
C ASP A 57 0.15 7.76 -18.36
N ILE A 58 0.09 6.57 -17.76
CA ILE A 58 -1.10 5.72 -17.80
C ILE A 58 -2.31 6.43 -17.16
N ILE A 59 -2.11 7.09 -16.01
CA ILE A 59 -3.18 7.82 -15.31
C ILE A 59 -3.64 9.03 -16.13
N ALA A 60 -2.72 9.79 -16.73
CA ALA A 60 -3.05 10.96 -17.55
C ALA A 60 -3.94 10.58 -18.74
N ARG A 61 -3.61 9.48 -19.45
CA ARG A 61 -4.42 8.98 -20.58
C ARG A 61 -5.83 8.54 -20.20
N ARG A 62 -6.04 8.04 -18.97
CA ARG A 62 -7.36 7.59 -18.50
C ARG A 62 -8.28 8.72 -18.06
N LYS A 63 -7.75 9.93 -17.85
CA LYS A 63 -8.51 11.11 -17.41
C LYS A 63 -8.94 12.02 -18.57
N GLY A 64 -8.37 11.85 -19.76
CA GLY A 64 -8.76 12.54 -21.00
C GLY A 64 -9.77 11.74 -21.80
#